data_AF-A0A7S2DKR2-F1
#
_entry.id   AF-A0A7S2DKR2-F1
#
_cell.length_a   1.000
_cell.length_b   1.000
_cell.length_c   1.000
_cell.angle_alpha   90.00
_cell.angle_beta   90.00
_cell.angle_gamma   90.00
#
_symmetry.space_group_name_H-M   'P 1'
#
loop_
_entity.id
_entity.type
_entity.pdbx_description
1 polymer ?
#
loop_
_entity_poly.entity_id
_entity_poly.type
_entity_poly.pdbx_seq_one_letter_code
_entity_poly.pdbx_strand_id
1 'polypeptide(L)'
;GLGGDITLASVVWEEQMYAKGSPSGPGFSLHSDIAMPYLVNHGTEAQKRKYLPAMCAGEKILAIAMTEPGAGSDLAGIRTEATKRSEGEGGGYIINGSKTYITNGWLSDVVIVVAKTAPEKGAH
;
A
#
# COMPACT_ATOMS: atom_id res chain seq x y z
N GLY A 1 5.86 -12.51 10.69
CA GLY A 1 4.54 -13.14 10.64
C GLY A 1 4.67 -14.65 10.66
N LEU A 2 3.57 -15.37 10.40
CA LEU A 2 3.47 -16.83 10.45
C LEU A 2 4.30 -17.58 9.39
N GLY A 3 4.83 -16.88 8.37
CA GLY A 3 5.69 -17.48 7.35
C GLY A 3 4.98 -18.44 6.39
N GLY A 4 3.66 -18.28 6.22
CA GLY A 4 2.86 -19.06 5.28
C GLY A 4 3.11 -18.72 3.82
N ASP A 5 2.71 -19.63 2.94
CA ASP A 5 2.74 -19.44 1.49
C ASP A 5 1.38 -18.99 0.95
N ILE A 6 1.30 -18.82 -0.38
CA ILE A 6 0.07 -18.42 -1.07
C ILE A 6 -1.06 -19.44 -0.89
N THR A 7 -0.75 -20.72 -0.68
CA THR A 7 -1.75 -21.76 -0.47
C THR A 7 -2.42 -21.58 0.89
N LEU A 8 -1.63 -21.34 1.95
CA LEU A 8 -2.19 -21.00 3.25
C LEU A 8 -3.02 -19.72 3.20
N ALA A 9 -2.52 -18.68 2.54
CA ALA A 9 -3.26 -17.42 2.38
C ALA A 9 -4.61 -17.63 1.67
N SER A 10 -4.64 -18.47 0.64
CA SER A 10 -5.86 -18.80 -0.11
C SER A 10 -6.91 -19.48 0.76
N VAL A 11 -6.49 -20.48 1.57
CA VAL A 11 -7.39 -21.18 2.51
C VAL A 11 -7.94 -20.21 3.55
N VAL A 12 -7.08 -19.37 4.14
CA VAL A 12 -7.51 -18.36 5.12
C VAL A 12 -8.54 -17.42 4.52
N TRP A 13 -8.31 -16.97 3.28
CA TRP A 13 -9.23 -16.05 2.61
C TRP A 13 -10.58 -16.71 2.33
N GLU A 14 -10.59 -17.96 1.85
CA GLU A 14 -11.79 -18.76 1.63
C GLU A 14 -12.61 -18.91 2.93
N GLU A 15 -11.97 -19.30 4.03
CA GLU A 15 -12.62 -19.43 5.34
C GLU A 15 -13.18 -18.09 5.85
N GLN A 16 -12.47 -16.97 5.63
CA GLN A 16 -12.96 -15.64 5.96
C GLN A 16 -14.22 -15.25 5.15
N MET A 17 -14.34 -15.70 3.90
CA MET A 17 -15.54 -15.43 3.09
C MET A 17 -16.75 -16.22 3.59
N TYR A 18 -16.54 -17.44 4.11
CA TYR A 18 -17.60 -18.25 4.72
C TYR A 18 -18.07 -17.70 6.07
N ALA A 19 -17.24 -16.91 6.76
CA ALA A 19 -17.66 -16.24 7.98
C ALA A 19 -18.70 -15.15 7.68
N LYS A 20 -19.90 -15.30 8.27
CA LYS A 20 -21.08 -14.40 8.24
C LYS A 20 -20.85 -13.02 7.58
N GLY A 21 -20.96 -12.97 6.25
CA GLY A 21 -20.96 -11.73 5.47
C GLY A 21 -19.59 -11.14 5.17
N SER A 22 -18.50 -11.93 5.22
CA SER A 22 -17.14 -11.47 4.95
C SER A 22 -16.78 -10.22 5.78
N PRO A 23 -16.71 -10.34 7.12
CA PRO A 23 -16.64 -9.18 8.03
C PRO A 23 -15.41 -8.29 7.81
N SER A 24 -14.33 -8.84 7.24
CA SER A 24 -13.11 -8.11 6.87
C SER A 24 -13.13 -7.54 5.45
N GLY A 25 -14.10 -7.95 4.61
CA GLY A 25 -14.16 -7.61 3.20
C GLY A 25 -12.82 -7.88 2.48
N PRO A 26 -12.43 -7.03 1.51
CA PRO A 26 -11.13 -7.17 0.84
C PRO A 26 -9.96 -6.62 1.67
N GLY A 27 -10.21 -6.03 2.84
CA GLY A 27 -9.21 -5.27 3.59
C GLY A 27 -8.08 -6.12 4.15
N PHE A 28 -8.40 -7.33 4.61
CA PHE A 28 -7.43 -8.26 5.20
C PHE A 28 -6.45 -8.80 4.16
N SER A 29 -6.95 -9.32 3.03
CA SER A 29 -6.10 -9.84 1.96
C SER A 29 -5.32 -8.72 1.25
N LEU A 30 -5.92 -7.54 1.07
CA LEU A 30 -5.18 -6.38 0.55
C LEU A 30 -4.02 -5.98 1.46
N HIS A 31 -4.24 -5.96 2.77
CA HIS A 31 -3.18 -5.65 3.74
C HIS A 31 -2.01 -6.63 3.64
N SER A 32 -2.31 -7.93 3.76
CA SER A 32 -1.31 -8.98 3.94
C SER A 32 -0.70 -9.48 2.63
N ASP A 33 -1.53 -9.68 1.60
CA ASP A 33 -1.16 -10.41 0.40
C ASP A 33 -0.78 -9.48 -0.75
N ILE A 34 -1.26 -8.23 -0.73
CA ILE A 34 -0.99 -7.25 -1.79
C ILE A 34 -0.03 -6.16 -1.32
N ALA A 35 -0.34 -5.46 -0.23
CA ALA A 35 0.39 -4.26 0.16
C ALA A 35 1.69 -4.57 0.93
N MET A 36 1.66 -5.51 1.89
CA MET A 36 2.83 -5.84 2.69
C MET A 36 4.02 -6.37 1.87
N PRO A 37 3.84 -7.17 0.79
CA PRO A 37 4.93 -7.62 -0.06
C PRO A 37 5.78 -6.49 -0.67
N TYR A 38 5.20 -5.32 -0.96
CA TYR A 38 5.98 -4.17 -1.44
C TYR A 38 7.03 -3.73 -0.41
N LEU A 39 6.67 -3.71 0.86
CA LEU A 39 7.58 -3.36 1.93
C LEU A 39 8.61 -4.47 2.20
N VAL A 40 8.19 -5.73 2.10
CA VAL A 40 9.09 -6.89 2.27
C VAL A 40 10.15 -6.93 1.16
N ASN A 41 9.76 -6.68 -0.09
CA ASN A 41 10.62 -6.81 -1.26
C ASN A 41 11.42 -5.54 -1.56
N HIS A 42 10.84 -4.36 -1.36
CA HIS A 42 11.44 -3.08 -1.78
C HIS A 42 11.74 -2.13 -0.62
N GLY A 43 11.28 -2.44 0.59
CA GLY A 43 11.60 -1.64 1.76
C GLY A 43 13.07 -1.75 2.17
N THR A 44 13.60 -0.69 2.77
CA THR A 44 14.90 -0.77 3.45
C THR A 44 14.79 -1.59 4.74
N GLU A 45 15.90 -2.12 5.23
CA GLU A 45 15.92 -2.86 6.50
C GLU A 45 15.37 -2.04 7.68
N ALA A 46 15.63 -0.72 7.67
CA ALA A 46 15.07 0.19 8.67
C ALA A 46 13.53 0.29 8.56
N GLN A 47 12.98 0.37 7.35
CA GLN A 47 11.54 0.39 7.13
C GLN A 47 10.90 -0.95 7.53
N LYS A 48 11.50 -2.08 7.13
CA LYS A 48 11.01 -3.41 7.50
C LYS A 48 10.93 -3.60 9.02
N ARG A 49 12.01 -3.27 9.74
CA ARG A 49 12.06 -3.34 11.22
C ARG A 49 11.04 -2.43 11.88
N LYS A 50 10.79 -1.24 11.32
CA LYS A 50 9.85 -0.27 11.87
C LYS A 50 8.39 -0.67 11.69
N TYR A 51 8.03 -1.25 10.55
CA TYR A 51 6.63 -1.41 10.17
C TYR A 51 6.13 -2.86 10.21
N LEU A 52 6.93 -3.85 9.77
CA LEU A 52 6.44 -5.23 9.62
C LEU A 52 5.98 -5.88 10.95
N PRO A 53 6.66 -5.69 12.10
CA PRO A 53 6.20 -6.28 13.35
C PRO A 53 4.80 -5.80 13.76
N ALA A 54 4.56 -4.49 13.70
CA ALA A 54 3.27 -3.89 14.06
C ALA A 54 2.17 -4.25 13.06
N MET A 55 2.50 -4.37 11.77
CA MET A 55 1.56 -4.84 10.75
C MET A 55 1.17 -6.32 10.98
N CYS A 56 2.15 -7.19 11.26
CA CYS A 56 1.89 -8.60 11.60
C CYS A 56 1.05 -8.77 12.87
N ALA A 57 1.14 -7.82 13.82
CA ALA A 57 0.33 -7.81 15.05
C ALA A 57 -1.08 -7.22 14.84
N GLY A 58 -1.39 -6.67 13.65
CA GLY A 58 -2.64 -5.97 13.39
C GLY A 58 -2.74 -4.58 14.03
N GLU A 59 -1.64 -4.06 14.59
CA GLU A 59 -1.57 -2.73 15.22
C GLU A 59 -1.40 -1.59 14.20
N LYS A 60 -0.96 -1.93 12.98
CA LYS A 60 -0.84 -0.99 11.86
C LYS A 60 -1.49 -1.55 10.61
N ILE A 61 -2.51 -0.84 10.13
CA ILE A 61 -3.21 -1.19 8.90
C ILE A 61 -2.53 -0.49 7.72
N LEU A 62 -2.32 -1.26 6.66
CA LEU A 62 -1.66 -0.85 5.43
C LEU A 62 -2.70 -0.70 4.31
N ALA A 63 -2.57 0.37 3.54
CA ALA A 63 -3.27 0.58 2.28
C ALA A 63 -2.26 0.79 1.14
N ILE A 64 -2.75 0.66 -0.09
CA ILE A 64 -1.99 0.96 -1.30
C ILE A 64 -2.78 1.89 -2.20
N ALA A 65 -2.17 3.02 -2.55
CA ALA A 65 -2.79 4.13 -3.24
C ALA A 65 -2.24 4.26 -4.67
N MET A 66 -2.86 3.51 -5.58
CA MET A 66 -2.55 3.49 -7.01
C MET A 66 -3.55 4.35 -7.79
N THR A 67 -4.82 3.95 -7.75
CA THR A 67 -5.92 4.49 -8.57
C THR A 67 -6.19 5.97 -8.29
N GLU A 68 -6.42 6.71 -9.36
CA GLU A 68 -6.81 8.12 -9.38
C GLU A 68 -8.16 8.28 -10.08
N PRO A 69 -8.91 9.36 -9.85
CA PRO A 69 -10.16 9.63 -10.55
C PRO A 69 -10.04 9.57 -12.09
N GLY A 70 -8.86 9.91 -12.63
CA GLY A 70 -8.56 9.88 -14.07
C GLY A 70 -7.70 8.70 -14.54
N ALA A 71 -7.29 7.79 -13.65
CA ALA A 71 -6.35 6.71 -13.98
C ALA A 71 -6.59 5.45 -13.12
N GLY A 72 -7.00 4.35 -13.76
CA GLY A 72 -7.21 3.05 -13.12
C GLY A 72 -6.38 1.96 -13.80
N SER A 73 -6.90 1.40 -14.89
CA SER A 73 -6.18 0.38 -15.69
C SER A 73 -4.90 0.93 -16.34
N ASP A 74 -4.92 2.19 -16.77
CA ASP A 74 -3.73 2.91 -17.22
C ASP A 74 -3.01 3.55 -16.02
N LEU A 75 -2.20 2.74 -15.32
CA LEU A 75 -1.43 3.21 -14.18
C LEU A 75 -0.30 4.18 -14.59
N ALA A 76 0.20 4.10 -15.83
CA ALA A 76 1.19 5.03 -16.35
C ALA A 76 0.62 6.47 -16.47
N GLY A 77 -0.70 6.56 -16.68
CA GLY A 77 -1.47 7.80 -16.78
C GLY A 77 -1.68 8.59 -15.48
N ILE A 78 -1.19 8.12 -14.32
CA ILE A 78 -1.36 8.84 -13.05
C ILE A 78 -0.74 10.24 -13.08
N ARG A 79 -1.28 11.14 -12.25
CA ARG A 79 -0.90 12.55 -12.14
C ARG A 79 -0.44 12.94 -10.75
N THR A 80 -0.57 12.08 -9.73
CA THR A 80 0.01 12.37 -8.40
C THR A 80 1.52 12.53 -8.53
N GLU A 81 2.06 13.62 -8.00
CA GLU A 81 3.47 13.98 -8.09
C GLU A 81 4.13 13.95 -6.72
N ALA A 82 5.43 13.63 -6.69
CA ALA A 82 6.28 13.65 -5.51
C ALA A 82 7.51 14.52 -5.79
N THR A 83 7.52 15.75 -5.28
CA THR A 83 8.64 16.70 -5.44
C THR A 83 9.59 16.58 -4.26
N LYS A 84 10.88 16.35 -4.52
CA LYS A 84 11.90 16.22 -3.47
C LYS A 84 12.09 17.55 -2.73
N ARG A 85 12.04 17.54 -1.39
CA ARG A 85 12.40 18.70 -0.56
C ARG A 85 13.90 18.84 -0.44
N SER A 86 14.36 20.06 -0.18
CA SER A 86 15.76 20.28 0.16
C SER A 86 16.08 19.65 1.52
N GLU A 87 17.33 19.23 1.72
CA GLU A 87 17.76 18.64 3.00
C GLU A 87 17.66 19.64 4.16
N GLY A 88 17.81 20.94 3.89
CA GLY A 88 17.63 22.02 4.86
C GLY A 88 16.18 22.19 5.36
N GLU A 89 15.20 21.63 4.65
CA GLU A 89 13.77 21.67 5.01
C GLU A 89 13.29 20.37 5.69
N GLY A 90 14.22 19.53 6.16
CA GLY A 90 13.92 18.24 6.79
C GLY A 90 13.84 17.06 5.82
N GLY A 91 14.22 17.26 4.56
CA GLY A 91 14.28 16.21 3.53
C GLY A 91 12.91 15.64 3.12
N GLY A 92 12.93 14.52 2.40
CA GLY A 92 11.73 13.81 1.95
C GLY A 92 11.10 14.36 0.67
N TYR A 93 9.80 14.11 0.51
CA TYR A 93 9.02 14.50 -0.67
C TYR A 93 7.73 15.22 -0.28
N ILE A 94 7.32 16.21 -1.07
CA ILE A 94 5.97 16.78 -1.08
C ILE A 94 5.15 16.00 -2.09
N ILE A 95 4.06 15.38 -1.63
CA ILE A 95 3.13 14.65 -2.49
C ILE A 95 1.91 15.52 -2.76
N ASN A 96 1.57 15.73 -4.03
CA ASN A 96 0.37 16.45 -4.47
C ASN A 96 -0.40 15.61 -5.48
N GLY A 97 -1.68 15.37 -5.20
CA GLY A 97 -2.55 14.58 -6.07
C GLY A 97 -3.82 14.12 -5.36
N SER A 98 -4.58 13.25 -6.02
CA SER A 98 -5.78 12.64 -5.45
C SER A 98 -5.84 11.17 -5.80
N LYS A 99 -6.22 10.36 -4.82
CA LYS A 99 -6.35 8.90 -4.93
C LYS A 99 -7.79 8.52 -4.62
N THR A 100 -8.32 7.50 -5.29
CA THR A 100 -9.73 7.09 -5.14
C THR A 100 -9.86 5.57 -5.09
N TYR A 101 -10.94 5.09 -4.48
CA TYR A 101 -11.21 3.65 -4.27
C TYR A 101 -10.10 2.90 -3.52
N ILE A 102 -9.51 3.55 -2.53
CA ILE A 102 -8.42 2.96 -1.74
C ILE A 102 -8.99 2.07 -0.64
N THR A 103 -8.90 0.76 -0.84
CA THR A 103 -9.19 -0.23 0.22
C THR A 103 -8.32 0.07 1.44
N ASN A 104 -8.92 -0.02 2.63
CA ASN A 104 -8.35 0.41 3.91
C ASN A 104 -8.02 1.92 4.00
N GLY A 105 -8.38 2.76 3.02
CA GLY A 105 -7.98 4.17 3.02
C GLY A 105 -8.41 4.98 4.25
N TRP A 106 -9.58 4.66 4.83
CA TRP A 106 -10.03 5.26 6.09
C TRP A 106 -9.31 4.66 7.31
N LEU A 107 -9.01 3.37 7.28
CA LEU A 107 -8.49 2.60 8.42
C LEU A 107 -6.96 2.58 8.48
N SER A 108 -6.26 3.07 7.45
CA SER A 108 -4.81 2.89 7.30
C SER A 108 -3.99 3.79 8.21
N ASP A 109 -2.96 3.20 8.83
CA ASP A 109 -1.87 3.91 9.50
C ASP A 109 -0.70 4.20 8.56
N VAL A 110 -0.55 3.37 7.52
CA VAL A 110 0.54 3.43 6.55
C VAL A 110 -0.05 3.25 5.16
N VAL A 111 0.43 4.06 4.20
CA VAL A 111 -0.02 4.00 2.82
C VAL A 111 1.18 3.93 1.90
N ILE A 112 1.17 2.95 0.99
CA ILE A 112 2.09 2.91 -0.14
C ILE A 112 1.50 3.76 -1.25
N VAL A 113 2.15 4.88 -1.57
CA VAL A 113 1.65 5.84 -2.56
C VAL A 113 2.46 5.72 -3.85
N VAL A 114 1.78 5.54 -4.98
CA VAL A 114 2.39 5.65 -6.30
C VAL A 114 2.28 7.08 -6.80
N ALA A 115 3.42 7.69 -7.09
CA ALA A 115 3.54 9.08 -7.54
C ALA A 115 4.71 9.25 -8.53
N LYS A 116 4.62 10.24 -9.41
CA LYS A 116 5.67 10.62 -10.35
C LYS A 116 6.67 11.57 -9.69
N THR A 117 7.95 11.25 -9.73
CA THR A 117 9.03 12.11 -9.21
C THR A 117 9.65 13.03 -10.26
N ALA A 118 9.34 12.80 -11.54
CA ALA A 118 9.81 13.57 -12.69
C ALA A 118 8.74 13.55 -13.80
N PRO A 119 7.61 14.27 -13.62
CA PRO A 119 6.48 14.25 -14.56
C PRO A 119 6.88 14.60 -16.00
N GLU A 120 7.90 15.44 -16.16
CA GLU A 120 8.44 15.90 -17.43
C GLU A 120 9.12 14.79 -18.24
N LYS A 121 9.50 13.68 -17.61
CA LYS A 121 10.18 12.55 -18.28
C LYS A 121 9.23 11.51 -18.84
N GLY A 122 7.92 11.70 -18.71
CA GLY A 122 6.92 10.71 -19.15
C GLY A 122 6.92 9.45 -18.27
N ALA A 123 6.09 8.47 -18.65
CA ALA A 123 6.04 7.18 -17.98
C ALA A 123 7.08 6.23 -18.62
N HIS A 124 8.03 5.74 -17.82
CA HIS A 124 8.98 4.70 -18.18
C HIS A 124 8.97 3.61 -17.12
#